data_AF-A0A7S1ZNR7-F1
#
_entry.id   AF-A0A7S1ZNR7-F1
#
_cell.length_a   1.000
_cell.length_b   1.000
_cell.length_c   1.000
_cell.angle_alpha   90.00
_cell.angle_beta   90.00
_cell.angle_gamma   90.00
#
_symmetry.space_group_name_H-M   'P 1'
#
loop_
_entity.id
_entity.type
_entity.pdbx_description
1 polymer ?
#
loop_
_entity_poly.entity_id
_entity_poly.type
_entity_poly.pdbx_seq_one_letter_code
_entity_poly.pdbx_strand_id
1 'polypeptide(L)'
;RSLLIERGAPKLTEEEEEKAREEEETQVVVSAAATATTTTTVVSERCRRALSRCLRSKGFAWLANSDEAALYWSHAGRSFEMQCLGRWWATLPRDQWPPEAAETILAEFDDPNHVEDPTYPRDPVTVGDRRQEIVFIGPTLSDDDARSAVTEALDSCLLTREEWEVYRSCGG
;
A
#
# COMPACT_ATOMS: atom_id res chain seq x y z
N ARG A 1 6.05 41.20 15.95
CA ARG A 1 7.20 41.71 15.16
C ARG A 1 7.59 40.59 14.21
N SER A 2 7.51 40.90 12.90
CA SER A 2 7.75 40.03 11.74
C SER A 2 9.21 39.56 11.65
N LEU A 3 9.47 38.45 10.95
CA LEU A 3 10.55 38.32 9.97
C LEU A 3 10.35 37.06 9.10
N LEU A 4 9.76 37.30 7.93
CA LEU A 4 9.74 36.46 6.73
C LEU A 4 11.16 36.50 6.10
N ILE A 5 11.75 35.37 5.72
CA ILE A 5 12.90 35.33 4.82
C ILE A 5 12.44 34.62 3.54
N GLU A 6 12.17 35.42 2.51
CA GLU A 6 11.98 34.90 1.15
C GLU A 6 13.31 34.37 0.62
N ARG A 7 13.36 33.07 0.28
CA ARG A 7 14.42 32.49 -0.53
C ARG A 7 13.96 32.49 -1.98
N GLY A 8 14.59 33.30 -2.82
CA GLY A 8 14.34 33.34 -4.26
C GLY A 8 14.63 31.99 -4.92
N ALA A 9 13.73 31.56 -5.81
CA ALA A 9 13.91 30.38 -6.65
C ALA A 9 15.06 30.61 -7.66
N PRO A 10 15.91 29.61 -7.93
CA PRO A 10 16.87 29.70 -9.03
C PRO A 10 16.15 29.64 -10.38
N LYS A 11 16.58 30.48 -11.33
CA LYS A 11 16.11 30.40 -12.72
C LYS A 11 16.79 29.20 -13.39
N LEU A 12 15.98 28.26 -13.86
CA LEU A 12 16.42 27.11 -14.67
C LEU A 12 16.86 27.59 -16.06
N THR A 13 17.80 26.90 -16.68
CA THR A 13 18.26 27.18 -18.04
C THR A 13 17.33 26.53 -19.08
N GLU A 14 17.34 27.01 -20.33
CA GLU A 14 16.50 26.47 -21.41
C GLU A 14 16.77 24.97 -21.68
N GLU A 15 17.98 24.47 -21.41
CA GLU A 15 18.32 23.04 -21.47
C GLU A 15 17.69 22.21 -20.34
N GLU A 16 17.49 22.80 -19.15
CA GLU A 16 16.83 22.13 -18.02
C GLU A 16 15.30 22.06 -18.23
N GLU A 17 14.71 23.01 -18.96
CA GLU A 17 13.30 22.99 -19.35
C GLU A 17 12.99 21.99 -20.47
N GLU A 18 13.93 21.75 -21.40
CA GLU A 18 13.77 20.77 -22.47
C GLU A 18 13.89 19.33 -21.95
N LYS A 19 14.82 19.09 -21.02
CA LYS A 19 14.96 17.80 -20.33
C LYS A 19 13.74 17.47 -19.45
N ALA A 20 13.13 18.49 -18.82
CA ALA A 20 11.90 18.32 -18.06
C ALA A 20 10.70 17.95 -18.96
N ARG A 21 10.69 18.38 -20.24
CA ARG A 21 9.66 18.00 -21.22
C ARG A 21 9.87 16.58 -21.78
N GLU A 22 11.10 16.14 -21.98
CA GLU A 22 11.37 14.75 -22.42
C GLU A 22 11.08 13.72 -21.31
N GLU A 23 11.28 14.05 -20.03
CA GLU A 23 10.92 13.17 -18.90
C GLU A 23 9.40 13.04 -18.70
N GLU A 24 8.59 13.97 -19.23
CA GLU A 24 7.12 13.94 -19.16
C GLU A 24 6.52 12.88 -20.12
N GLU A 25 7.24 12.48 -21.17
CA GLU A 25 6.69 11.62 -22.23
C GLU A 25 6.78 10.11 -21.94
N THR A 26 7.56 9.68 -20.95
CA THR A 26 7.66 8.24 -20.58
C THR A 26 6.66 7.87 -19.48
N GLN A 27 5.37 8.02 -19.80
CA GLN A 27 4.25 7.58 -18.96
C GLN A 27 3.79 6.18 -19.38
N VAL A 28 4.06 5.17 -18.54
CA VAL A 28 3.55 3.81 -18.74
C VAL A 28 2.19 3.67 -18.05
N VAL A 29 1.13 3.51 -18.84
CA VAL A 29 -0.25 3.24 -18.39
C VAL A 29 -0.48 1.73 -18.22
N VAL A 30 -0.88 1.30 -17.02
CA VAL A 30 -1.43 -0.04 -16.77
C VAL A 30 -2.89 0.15 -16.35
N SER A 31 -3.85 -0.32 -17.16
CA SER A 31 -5.28 -0.11 -16.92
C SER A 31 -5.92 -1.33 -16.26
N ALA A 32 -6.63 -1.11 -15.14
CA ALA A 32 -7.67 -2.02 -14.66
C ALA A 32 -8.93 -1.19 -14.36
N ALA A 33 -10.06 -1.62 -14.93
CA ALA A 33 -11.32 -0.91 -14.89
C ALA A 33 -12.15 -1.32 -13.65
N ALA A 34 -12.39 -0.36 -12.76
CA ALA A 34 -13.58 -0.27 -11.91
C ALA A 34 -13.70 1.20 -11.47
N THR A 35 -14.92 1.70 -11.38
CA THR A 35 -15.28 3.11 -11.17
C THR A 35 -14.74 3.67 -9.86
N ALA A 36 -13.47 4.06 -9.84
CA ALA A 36 -12.84 4.83 -8.78
C ALA A 36 -12.24 6.09 -9.43
N THR A 37 -12.48 7.25 -8.81
CA THR A 37 -11.79 8.50 -9.11
C THR A 37 -10.30 8.17 -9.26
N THR A 38 -9.77 8.28 -10.47
CA THR A 38 -8.38 7.89 -10.75
C THR A 38 -7.46 8.92 -10.13
N THR A 39 -7.11 8.71 -8.86
CA THR A 39 -6.02 9.44 -8.22
C THR A 39 -4.73 8.92 -8.84
N THR A 40 -4.15 9.68 -9.76
CA THR A 40 -2.82 9.38 -10.31
C THR A 40 -1.79 9.66 -9.21
N THR A 41 -1.40 8.63 -8.48
CA THR A 41 -0.28 8.71 -7.54
C THR A 41 1.02 8.87 -8.32
N VAL A 42 1.63 10.06 -8.23
CA VAL A 42 2.94 10.31 -8.80
C VAL A 42 4.01 9.71 -7.88
N VAL A 43 4.62 8.60 -8.30
CA VAL A 43 5.75 8.02 -7.57
C VAL A 43 6.95 8.97 -7.68
N SER A 44 7.47 9.42 -6.53
CA SER A 44 8.59 10.35 -6.48
C SER A 44 9.86 9.75 -7.09
N GLU A 45 10.74 10.59 -7.63
CA GLU A 45 12.02 10.13 -8.21
C GLU A 45 12.91 9.45 -7.17
N ARG A 46 12.82 9.88 -5.90
CA ARG A 46 13.49 9.20 -4.78
C ARG A 46 13.03 7.75 -4.65
N CYS A 47 11.72 7.51 -4.72
CA CYS A 47 11.15 6.17 -4.64
C CYS A 47 11.52 5.34 -5.88
N ARG A 48 11.45 5.91 -7.09
CA ARG A 48 11.91 5.22 -8.31
C ARG A 48 13.37 4.80 -8.21
N ARG A 49 14.24 5.70 -7.75
CA ARG A 49 15.65 5.41 -7.53
C ARG A 49 15.84 4.29 -6.50
N ALA A 50 15.11 4.32 -5.39
CA ALA A 50 15.16 3.27 -4.38
C ALA A 50 14.74 1.90 -4.95
N LEU A 51 13.61 1.85 -5.66
CA LEU A 51 13.05 0.62 -6.21
C LEU A 51 13.82 0.09 -7.42
N SER A 52 14.54 0.94 -8.18
CA SER A 52 15.38 0.49 -9.30
C SER A 52 16.49 -0.48 -8.89
N ARG A 53 16.85 -0.49 -7.59
CA ARG A 53 17.85 -1.39 -7.00
C ARG A 53 17.22 -2.49 -6.14
N CYS A 54 15.89 -2.62 -6.15
CA CYS A 54 15.17 -3.72 -5.54
C CYS A 54 15.36 -4.98 -6.41
N LEU A 55 15.95 -6.03 -5.83
CA LEU A 55 16.15 -7.30 -6.50
C LEU A 55 14.89 -8.18 -6.38
N ARG A 56 14.27 -8.16 -5.20
CA ARG A 56 13.07 -8.92 -4.89
C ARG A 56 12.24 -8.19 -3.86
N SER A 57 10.94 -8.44 -3.87
CA SER A 57 10.05 -8.05 -2.78
C SER A 57 8.98 -9.11 -2.59
N LYS A 58 8.54 -9.32 -1.36
CA LYS A 58 7.50 -10.31 -1.06
C LYS A 58 6.72 -9.93 0.18
N GLY A 59 5.50 -10.44 0.32
CA GLY A 59 4.73 -10.16 1.51
C GLY A 59 3.23 -10.30 1.33
N PHE A 60 2.49 -9.90 2.36
CA PHE A 60 1.04 -9.84 2.31
C PHE A 60 0.58 -8.44 1.97
N ALA A 61 -0.45 -8.35 1.12
CA ALA A 61 -1.08 -7.11 0.70
C ALA A 61 -2.60 -7.22 0.87
N TRP A 62 -3.20 -6.11 1.26
CA TRP A 62 -4.64 -5.97 1.39
C TRP A 62 -5.10 -4.83 0.48
N LEU A 63 -6.05 -5.10 -0.41
CA LEU A 63 -6.54 -4.13 -1.37
C LEU A 63 -7.94 -3.65 -1.00
N ALA A 64 -8.19 -2.35 -1.22
CA ALA A 64 -9.47 -1.71 -0.91
C ALA A 64 -10.66 -2.22 -1.73
N ASN A 65 -10.45 -3.07 -2.74
CA ASN A 65 -11.52 -3.69 -3.51
C ASN A 65 -11.91 -5.10 -2.99
N SER A 66 -11.24 -5.62 -1.95
CA SER A 66 -11.58 -6.90 -1.32
C SER A 66 -11.19 -6.92 0.15
N ASP A 67 -12.17 -7.04 1.04
CA ASP A 67 -11.97 -7.29 2.48
C ASP A 67 -11.71 -8.75 2.80
N GLU A 68 -12.03 -9.65 1.88
CA GLU A 68 -11.87 -11.09 2.06
C GLU A 68 -10.49 -11.61 1.70
N ALA A 69 -9.93 -11.19 0.56
CA ALA A 69 -8.78 -11.85 -0.02
C ALA A 69 -7.46 -11.47 0.68
N ALA A 70 -6.75 -12.49 1.19
CA ALA A 70 -5.37 -12.38 1.62
C ALA A 70 -4.45 -12.53 0.41
N LEU A 71 -3.93 -11.42 -0.11
CA LEU A 71 -3.08 -11.42 -1.29
C LEU A 71 -1.61 -11.54 -0.90
N TYR A 72 -0.88 -12.34 -1.66
CA TYR A 72 0.56 -12.46 -1.57
C TYR A 72 1.22 -11.75 -2.74
N TRP A 73 2.00 -10.73 -2.40
CA TRP A 73 2.89 -9.99 -3.28
C TRP A 73 4.16 -10.81 -3.50
N SER A 74 4.55 -11.05 -4.75
CA SER A 74 5.80 -11.71 -5.11
C SER A 74 6.45 -11.02 -6.30
N HIS A 75 7.68 -10.57 -6.12
CA HIS A 75 8.45 -9.92 -7.17
C HIS A 75 9.91 -10.37 -7.14
N ALA A 76 10.44 -10.66 -8.31
CA ALA A 76 11.85 -10.98 -8.53
C ALA A 76 12.31 -10.50 -9.91
N GLY A 77 13.33 -9.64 -9.93
CA GLY A 77 13.91 -9.11 -11.16
C GLY A 77 12.89 -8.29 -11.97
N ARG A 78 12.36 -8.88 -13.03
CA ARG A 78 11.35 -8.25 -13.91
C ARG A 78 9.97 -8.91 -13.80
N SER A 79 9.84 -9.93 -12.96
CA SER A 79 8.61 -10.69 -12.77
C SER A 79 7.91 -10.21 -11.51
N PHE A 80 6.63 -9.90 -11.65
CA PHE A 80 5.75 -9.50 -10.56
C PHE A 80 4.47 -10.33 -10.63
N GLU A 81 4.00 -10.79 -9.48
CA GLU A 81 2.78 -11.56 -9.34
C GLU A 81 2.08 -11.20 -8.02
N MET A 82 0.74 -11.20 -8.06
CA MET A 82 -0.10 -11.20 -6.88
C MET A 82 -0.98 -12.44 -6.90
N GLN A 83 -0.95 -13.22 -5.82
CA GLN A 83 -1.72 -14.46 -5.68
C GLN A 83 -2.66 -14.36 -4.48
N CYS A 84 -3.91 -14.79 -4.64
CA CYS A 84 -4.80 -14.97 -3.48
C CYS A 84 -4.42 -16.27 -2.77
N LEU A 85 -3.99 -16.19 -1.50
CA LEU A 85 -3.63 -17.37 -0.69
C LEU A 85 -4.80 -17.90 0.15
N GLY A 86 -5.93 -17.19 0.13
CA GLY A 86 -7.12 -17.56 0.90
C GLY A 86 -7.87 -16.32 1.36
N ARG A 87 -8.68 -16.50 2.40
CA ARG A 87 -9.39 -15.42 3.06
C ARG A 87 -8.68 -15.04 4.36
N TRP A 88 -8.74 -13.76 4.75
CA TRP A 88 -8.31 -13.33 6.08
C TRP A 88 -9.14 -14.04 7.15
N TRP A 89 -8.53 -14.45 8.27
CA TRP A 89 -9.23 -15.14 9.34
C TRP A 89 -10.36 -14.29 9.92
N ALA A 90 -10.16 -12.98 9.98
CA ALA A 90 -11.17 -11.99 10.38
C ALA A 90 -12.39 -11.89 9.44
N THR A 91 -12.45 -12.69 8.38
CA THR A 91 -13.59 -12.77 7.44
C THR A 91 -14.32 -14.12 7.53
N LEU A 92 -13.80 -15.06 8.31
CA LEU A 92 -14.29 -16.41 8.46
C LEU A 92 -14.92 -16.55 9.85
N PRO A 93 -16.16 -17.09 9.94
CA PRO A 93 -16.74 -17.51 11.21
C PRO A 93 -15.77 -18.35 12.05
N ARG A 94 -15.61 -18.01 13.34
CA ARG A 94 -14.74 -18.76 14.28
C ARG A 94 -14.96 -20.28 14.29
N ASP A 95 -16.15 -20.78 13.95
CA ASP A 95 -16.44 -22.22 13.87
C ASP A 95 -15.81 -22.92 12.65
N GLN A 96 -15.35 -22.15 11.66
CA GLN A 96 -14.60 -22.62 10.49
C GLN A 96 -13.09 -22.61 10.70
N TRP A 97 -12.61 -22.06 11.82
CA TRP A 97 -11.18 -22.01 12.12
C TRP A 97 -10.67 -23.38 12.58
N PRO A 98 -9.43 -23.76 12.26
CA PRO A 98 -8.79 -24.93 12.85
C PRO A 98 -8.69 -24.76 14.38
N PRO A 99 -9.32 -25.61 15.20
CA PRO A 99 -9.35 -25.43 16.66
C PRO A 99 -7.96 -25.36 17.30
N GLU A 100 -7.01 -26.12 16.77
CA GLU A 100 -5.62 -26.16 17.21
C GLU A 100 -4.81 -24.89 16.87
N ALA A 101 -5.27 -24.09 15.91
CA ALA A 101 -4.59 -22.88 15.46
C ALA A 101 -5.25 -21.60 16.00
N ALA A 102 -6.41 -21.69 16.63
CA ALA A 102 -7.21 -20.53 17.02
C ALA A 102 -6.45 -19.53 17.92
N GLU A 103 -5.67 -20.03 18.88
CA GLU A 103 -4.86 -19.16 19.76
C GLU A 103 -3.75 -18.43 18.99
N THR A 104 -3.07 -19.13 18.09
CA THR A 104 -2.03 -18.55 17.22
C THR A 104 -2.61 -17.52 16.27
N ILE A 105 -3.78 -17.80 15.70
CA ILE A 105 -4.49 -16.87 14.82
C ILE A 105 -4.86 -15.60 15.60
N LEU A 106 -5.44 -15.73 16.79
CA LEU A 106 -5.80 -14.56 17.62
C LEU A 106 -4.58 -13.74 18.06
N ALA A 107 -3.42 -14.39 18.24
CA ALA A 107 -2.17 -13.68 18.55
C ALA A 107 -1.68 -12.79 17.39
N GLU A 108 -2.16 -13.03 16.17
CA GLU A 108 -1.86 -12.24 14.98
C GLU A 108 -2.82 -11.07 14.75
N PHE A 109 -3.88 -10.96 15.54
CA PHE A 109 -4.88 -9.90 15.42
C PHE A 109 -4.41 -8.62 16.10
N ASP A 110 -4.86 -7.48 15.57
CA ASP A 110 -4.71 -6.17 16.21
C ASP A 110 -5.46 -6.07 17.56
N ASP A 111 -6.60 -6.74 17.69
CA ASP A 111 -7.35 -6.90 18.93
C ASP A 111 -7.92 -8.33 19.06
N PRO A 112 -7.63 -9.06 20.15
CA PRO A 112 -8.19 -10.41 20.37
C PRO A 112 -9.72 -10.41 20.57
N ASN A 113 -10.32 -9.26 20.87
CA ASN A 113 -11.77 -9.09 20.99
C ASN A 113 -12.44 -8.75 19.66
N HIS A 114 -11.74 -8.84 18.52
CA HIS A 114 -12.34 -8.68 17.20
C HIS A 114 -13.66 -9.47 17.11
N VAL A 115 -14.75 -8.74 16.94
CA VAL A 115 -16.09 -9.31 16.81
C VAL A 115 -16.42 -9.37 15.33
N GLU A 116 -16.72 -10.57 14.86
CA GLU A 116 -17.34 -10.73 13.56
C GLU A 116 -18.78 -10.24 13.66
N ASP A 117 -19.06 -9.03 13.17
CA ASP A 117 -20.42 -8.52 13.06
C ASP A 117 -20.99 -8.93 11.70
N PRO A 118 -21.95 -9.88 11.63
CA PRO A 118 -22.57 -10.29 10.36
C PRO A 118 -23.41 -9.18 9.71
N THR A 119 -23.72 -8.09 10.43
CA THR A 119 -24.39 -6.89 9.91
C THR A 119 -23.41 -5.80 9.48
N TYR A 120 -22.14 -5.90 9.90
CA TYR A 120 -21.06 -4.99 9.53
C TYR A 120 -19.77 -5.80 9.40
N PRO A 121 -19.45 -6.38 8.22
CA PRO A 121 -18.28 -7.28 8.05
C PRO A 121 -16.92 -6.62 8.35
N ARG A 122 -16.92 -5.32 8.68
CA ARG A 122 -15.77 -4.50 8.99
C ARG A 122 -16.02 -3.77 10.31
N ASP A 123 -15.55 -4.35 11.42
CA ASP A 123 -15.62 -3.73 12.74
C ASP A 123 -15.03 -2.29 12.68
N PRO A 124 -15.73 -1.27 13.24
CA PRO A 124 -15.28 0.11 13.18
C PRO A 124 -14.02 0.40 14.01
N VAL A 125 -13.62 -0.52 14.89
CA VAL A 125 -12.53 -0.40 15.84
C VAL A 125 -11.32 -1.25 15.43
N THR A 126 -11.53 -2.41 14.78
CA THR A 126 -10.47 -3.41 14.55
C THR A 126 -10.52 -3.99 13.13
N VAL A 127 -9.36 -4.34 12.56
CA VAL A 127 -9.26 -4.96 11.22
C VAL A 127 -8.91 -6.45 11.28
N GLY A 128 -8.64 -7.00 12.47
CA GLY A 128 -8.30 -8.39 12.71
C GLY A 128 -6.87 -8.71 12.24
N ASP A 129 -6.70 -9.79 11.48
CA ASP A 129 -5.41 -10.20 10.90
C ASP A 129 -5.07 -9.51 9.57
N ARG A 130 -5.92 -8.62 9.07
CA ARG A 130 -5.74 -7.90 7.79
C ARG A 130 -4.57 -6.92 7.88
N ARG A 131 -3.36 -7.40 7.57
CA ARG A 131 -2.12 -6.61 7.64
C ARG A 131 -1.38 -6.54 6.32
N GLN A 132 -0.76 -5.39 6.07
CA GLN A 132 0.15 -5.20 4.95
C GLN A 132 1.59 -5.33 5.44
N GLU A 133 2.28 -6.35 4.98
CA GLU A 133 3.65 -6.66 5.38
C GLU A 133 4.46 -7.01 4.15
N ILE A 134 5.22 -6.05 3.63
CA ILE A 134 6.01 -6.23 2.42
C ILE A 134 7.48 -5.98 2.73
N VAL A 135 8.32 -6.96 2.42
CA VAL A 135 9.78 -6.81 2.50
C VAL A 135 10.34 -6.49 1.12
N PHE A 136 11.21 -5.48 1.04
CA PHE A 136 12.00 -5.15 -0.14
C PHE A 136 13.46 -5.54 0.09
N ILE A 137 14.08 -6.21 -0.87
CA ILE A 137 15.41 -6.78 -0.76
C ILE A 137 16.29 -6.24 -1.88
N GLY A 138 17.36 -5.54 -1.52
CA GLY A 138 18.31 -4.97 -2.48
C GLY A 138 19.47 -4.25 -1.79
N PRO A 139 20.61 -4.08 -2.48
CA PRO A 139 21.87 -3.62 -1.87
C PRO A 139 21.84 -2.18 -1.35
N THR A 140 20.86 -1.36 -1.73
CA THR A 140 20.73 0.04 -1.31
C THR A 140 19.41 0.36 -0.62
N LEU A 141 18.63 -0.66 -0.28
CA LEU A 141 17.37 -0.48 0.43
C LEU A 141 17.56 -0.41 1.97
N SER A 142 18.78 -0.57 2.46
CA SER A 142 19.14 -0.35 3.86
C SER A 142 19.46 1.12 4.19
N ASP A 143 19.50 2.00 3.18
CA ASP A 143 19.65 3.44 3.38
C ASP A 143 18.32 4.03 3.88
N ASP A 144 18.38 4.91 4.89
CA ASP A 144 17.20 5.54 5.47
C ASP A 144 16.42 6.42 4.47
N ASP A 145 17.09 7.04 3.50
CA ASP A 145 16.44 7.81 2.43
C ASP A 145 15.63 6.88 1.52
N ALA A 146 16.23 5.76 1.13
CA ALA A 146 15.57 4.77 0.27
C ALA A 146 14.37 4.14 0.98
N ARG A 147 14.52 3.76 2.26
CA ARG A 147 13.43 3.23 3.08
C ARG A 147 12.29 4.24 3.22
N SER A 148 12.61 5.48 3.58
CA SER A 148 11.60 6.54 3.76
C SER A 148 10.85 6.84 2.46
N ALA A 149 11.54 6.89 1.32
CA ALA A 149 10.91 7.15 0.03
C ALA A 149 9.94 6.03 -0.40
N VAL A 150 10.26 4.76 -0.11
CA VAL A 150 9.36 3.63 -0.37
C VAL A 150 8.18 3.65 0.59
N THR A 151 8.41 3.93 1.89
CA THR A 151 7.34 4.08 2.88
C THR A 151 6.37 5.20 2.50
N GLU A 152 6.87 6.40 2.17
CA GLU A 152 6.02 7.52 1.73
C GLU A 152 5.14 7.14 0.52
N ALA A 153 5.70 6.40 -0.44
CA ALA A 153 4.94 5.97 -1.61
C ALA A 153 3.85 4.95 -1.25
N LEU A 154 4.14 4.00 -0.36
CA LEU A 154 3.14 3.02 0.10
C LEU A 154 2.06 3.68 0.98
N ASP A 155 2.46 4.59 1.88
CA ASP A 155 1.54 5.33 2.74
C ASP A 155 0.60 6.21 1.91
N SER A 156 1.07 6.75 0.77
CA SER A 156 0.22 7.51 -0.16
C SER A 156 -0.87 6.68 -0.85
N CYS A 157 -0.76 5.35 -0.82
CA CYS A 157 -1.76 4.42 -1.34
C CYS A 157 -2.77 3.95 -0.28
N LEU A 158 -2.58 4.32 0.99
CA LEU A 158 -3.54 4.01 2.04
C LEU A 158 -4.81 4.83 1.86
N LEU A 159 -5.95 4.22 2.18
CA LEU A 159 -7.24 4.91 2.16
C LEU A 159 -7.21 6.10 3.12
N THR A 160 -7.76 7.23 2.68
CA THR A 160 -8.03 8.35 3.59
C THR A 160 -9.10 7.96 4.61
N ARG A 161 -9.28 8.80 5.63
CA ARG A 161 -10.34 8.62 6.63
C ARG A 161 -11.72 8.52 5.98
N GLU A 162 -11.98 9.40 5.01
CA GLU A 162 -13.24 9.47 4.28
C GLU A 162 -13.43 8.26 3.38
N GLU A 163 -12.38 7.84 2.66
CA GLU A 163 -12.41 6.64 1.82
C GLU A 163 -12.60 5.37 2.67
N TRP A 164 -12.00 5.30 3.85
CA TRP A 164 -12.23 4.22 4.81
C TRP A 164 -13.68 4.19 5.30
N GLU A 165 -14.28 5.35 5.57
CA GLU A 165 -15.68 5.45 5.96
C GLU A 165 -16.64 5.03 4.84
N VAL A 166 -16.31 5.36 3.58
CA VAL A 166 -17.03 4.87 2.40
C VAL A 166 -16.85 3.36 2.27
N TYR A 167 -15.62 2.87 2.26
CA TYR A 167 -15.26 1.45 2.15
C TYR A 167 -16.01 0.61 3.19
N ARG A 168 -16.04 1.06 4.44
CA ARG A 168 -16.74 0.32 5.50
C ARG A 168 -18.26 0.37 5.36
N SER A 169 -18.83 1.42 4.77
CA SER A 169 -20.28 1.61 4.60
C SER A 169 -20.86 0.91 3.37
N CYS A 170 -20.07 0.75 2.31
CA CYS A 170 -20.44 0.01 1.11
C CYS A 170 -20.27 -1.49 1.41
N GLY A 171 -21.29 -2.15 1.95
CA GLY A 171 -21.32 -3.62 2.00
C GLY A 171 -20.97 -4.18 0.63
N GLY A 172 -19.99 -5.07 0.57
CA GLY A 172 -19.51 -5.68 -0.68
C GLY A 172 -20.60 -6.47 -1.39
#